data_AF-A0A9P6GVN9-F1
#
_entry.id   AF-A0A9P6GVN9-F1
#
_cell.length_a   1.000
_cell.length_b   1.000
_cell.length_c   1.000
_cell.angle_alpha   90.00
_cell.angle_beta   90.00
_cell.angle_gamma   90.00
#
_symmetry.space_group_name_H-M   'P 1'
#
loop_
_entity.id
_entity.type
_entity.pdbx_description
1 polymer ?
#
loop_
_entity_poly.entity_id
_entity_poly.type
_entity_poly.pdbx_seq_one_letter_code
_entity_poly.pdbx_strand_id
1 'polypeptide(L)'
;TNHLLFIDDLKLLAENEDNLKAMKEETKEFFSAVGLEMNREKSATNCTGCQEDAVLLEGPQGYKYLGITEDSSSAIKRETFEKVKAEIISRVDRLCMTKLNGVNMFRAINEHAISVINYHIGLLKLEPADYESLDLEIRQVLIKHHIHLQPACKERLYLPRKELGRGLVSIEHRSESMLLNMYNSLCGSRNSSLRRAAILKVEEETKSHLSQILGYLKTKYGLESIITQKMLLESQKGKLYNEIKMRTNHGKLFKARDHELVSIKGSST
;
A
#
# COMPACT_ATOMS: atom_id res chain seq x y z
N THR A 1 22.35 -9.99 -9.32
CA THR A 1 21.35 -10.95 -9.83
C THR A 1 20.88 -10.44 -11.15
N ASN A 2 20.96 -11.25 -12.19
CA ASN A 2 20.58 -10.91 -13.58
C ASN A 2 19.16 -11.40 -13.95
N HIS A 3 18.42 -11.98 -12.99
CA HIS A 3 17.06 -12.44 -13.21
C HIS A 3 16.21 -12.38 -11.94
N LEU A 4 14.89 -12.36 -12.13
CA LEU A 4 13.87 -12.57 -11.13
C LEU A 4 13.03 -13.75 -11.59
N LEU A 5 12.79 -14.71 -10.70
CA LEU A 5 11.96 -15.88 -10.99
C LEU A 5 10.87 -15.98 -9.91
N PHE A 6 9.63 -16.12 -10.34
CA PHE A 6 8.51 -16.42 -9.47
C PHE A 6 7.64 -17.49 -10.13
N ILE A 7 7.76 -18.74 -9.66
CA ILE A 7 7.09 -19.91 -10.25
C ILE A 7 7.51 -20.06 -11.73
N ASP A 8 6.63 -19.71 -12.67
CA ASP A 8 6.83 -19.75 -14.12
C ASP A 8 7.18 -18.37 -14.71
N ASP A 9 6.95 -17.29 -13.96
CA ASP A 9 7.28 -15.93 -14.37
C ASP A 9 8.79 -15.67 -14.21
N LEU A 10 9.53 -15.73 -15.31
CA LEU A 10 10.95 -15.38 -15.38
C LEU A 10 11.16 -14.01 -16.04
N LYS A 11 11.86 -13.11 -15.35
CA LYS A 11 12.27 -11.81 -15.87
C LYS A 11 13.80 -11.73 -15.91
N LEU A 12 14.37 -11.60 -17.10
CA LEU A 12 15.80 -11.42 -17.32
C LEU A 12 16.16 -9.93 -17.34
N LEU A 13 17.31 -9.59 -16.76
CA LEU A 13 17.84 -8.23 -16.67
C LEU A 13 19.32 -8.25 -17.07
N ALA A 14 19.67 -7.43 -18.05
CA ALA A 14 21.05 -7.24 -18.49
C ALA A 14 21.31 -5.77 -18.78
N GLU A 15 22.58 -5.35 -18.67
CA GLU A 15 23.00 -3.97 -18.96
C GLU A 15 23.04 -3.69 -20.46
N ASN A 16 23.36 -4.70 -21.27
CA ASN A 16 23.54 -4.61 -22.71
C ASN A 16 22.65 -5.61 -23.44
N GLU A 17 22.21 -5.25 -24.65
CA GLU A 17 21.35 -6.11 -25.48
C GLU A 17 22.00 -7.45 -25.82
N ASP A 18 23.30 -7.48 -26.13
CA ASP A 18 23.97 -8.73 -26.52
C ASP A 18 24.02 -9.74 -25.37
N ASN A 19 24.21 -9.25 -24.14
CA ASN A 19 24.14 -10.09 -22.94
C ASN A 19 22.72 -10.62 -22.73
N LEU A 20 21.70 -9.79 -22.97
CA LEU A 20 20.30 -10.23 -22.86
C LEU A 20 19.98 -11.32 -23.89
N LYS A 21 20.45 -11.18 -25.13
CA LYS A 21 20.30 -12.19 -26.18
C LYS A 21 20.97 -13.51 -25.78
N ALA A 22 22.22 -13.46 -25.34
CA ALA A 22 22.94 -14.65 -24.88
C ALA A 22 22.20 -15.34 -23.72
N MET A 23 21.73 -14.58 -22.73
CA MET A 23 20.95 -15.13 -21.61
C MET A 23 19.62 -15.74 -22.06
N LYS A 24 18.96 -15.15 -23.06
CA LYS A 24 17.72 -15.67 -23.64
C LYS A 24 17.94 -17.02 -24.33
N GLU A 25 19.01 -17.15 -25.12
CA GLU A 25 19.35 -18.43 -25.78
C GLU A 25 19.62 -19.53 -24.75
N GLU A 26 20.46 -19.25 -23.75
CA GLU A 26 20.76 -20.20 -22.66
C GLU A 26 19.47 -20.64 -21.93
N THR A 27 18.56 -19.70 -21.67
CA THR A 27 17.28 -19.97 -21.02
C THR A 27 16.40 -20.88 -21.89
N LYS A 28 16.39 -20.64 -23.21
CA LYS A 28 15.63 -21.42 -24.17
C LYS A 28 16.16 -22.84 -24.32
N GLU A 29 17.49 -23.00 -24.35
CA GLU A 29 18.14 -24.32 -24.34
C GLU A 29 17.81 -25.08 -23.06
N PHE A 30 17.90 -24.42 -21.91
CA PHE A 30 17.52 -25.01 -20.63
C PHE A 30 16.05 -25.47 -20.63
N PHE A 31 15.12 -24.61 -21.06
CA PHE A 31 13.70 -24.96 -21.16
C PHE A 31 13.48 -26.18 -22.05
N SER A 32 14.08 -26.21 -23.24
CA SER A 32 14.00 -27.35 -24.15
C SER A 32 14.51 -28.65 -23.51
N ALA A 33 15.64 -28.59 -22.80
CA ALA A 33 16.24 -29.74 -22.13
C ALA A 33 15.36 -30.33 -21.01
N VAL A 34 14.57 -29.49 -20.32
CA VAL A 34 13.63 -29.93 -19.28
C VAL A 34 12.22 -30.20 -19.80
N GLY A 35 11.97 -30.03 -21.11
CA GLY A 35 10.66 -30.23 -21.73
C GLY A 35 9.67 -29.08 -21.49
N LEU A 36 10.16 -27.86 -21.26
CA LEU A 36 9.37 -26.63 -21.17
C LEU A 36 9.42 -25.84 -22.46
N GLU A 37 8.36 -25.08 -22.73
CA GLU A 37 8.25 -24.19 -23.88
C GLU A 37 7.97 -22.76 -23.42
N MET A 38 8.53 -21.80 -24.14
CA MET A 38 8.33 -20.38 -23.85
C MET A 38 7.07 -19.87 -24.53
N ASN A 39 6.23 -19.15 -23.77
CA ASN A 39 4.99 -18.59 -24.29
C ASN A 39 5.19 -17.17 -24.83
N ARG A 40 5.40 -17.06 -26.14
CA ARG A 40 5.61 -15.77 -26.83
C ARG A 40 4.51 -14.74 -26.57
N GLU A 41 3.24 -15.15 -26.47
CA GLU A 41 2.12 -14.22 -26.25
C GLU A 41 2.14 -13.60 -24.85
N LYS A 42 2.75 -14.30 -23.89
CA LYS A 42 2.92 -13.82 -22.50
C LYS A 42 4.30 -13.21 -22.24
N SER A 43 5.27 -13.46 -23.11
CA SER A 43 6.62 -12.90 -23.00
C SER A 43 6.70 -11.53 -23.65
N ALA A 44 7.39 -10.60 -22.99
CA ALA A 44 7.66 -9.26 -23.50
C ALA A 44 9.14 -8.90 -23.40
N THR A 45 9.63 -8.08 -24.33
CA THR A 45 11.02 -7.62 -24.35
C THR A 45 11.12 -6.16 -24.77
N ASN A 46 12.17 -5.47 -24.30
CA ASN A 46 12.54 -4.14 -24.79
C ASN A 46 13.74 -4.21 -25.78
N CYS A 47 14.28 -5.40 -26.05
CA CYS A 47 15.40 -5.61 -26.95
C CYS A 47 14.93 -6.13 -28.30
N THR A 48 15.33 -5.45 -29.37
CA THR A 48 14.95 -5.78 -30.75
C THR A 48 15.41 -7.18 -31.17
N GLY A 49 16.61 -7.61 -30.76
CA GLY A 49 17.11 -8.95 -31.10
C GLY A 49 16.46 -10.10 -30.34
N CYS A 50 15.46 -9.85 -29.48
CA CYS A 50 14.66 -10.87 -28.82
C CYS A 50 13.20 -10.92 -29.32
N GLN A 51 12.86 -10.19 -30.38
CA GLN A 51 11.49 -10.03 -30.89
C GLN A 51 10.87 -11.32 -31.50
N GLU A 52 11.71 -12.27 -31.92
CA GLU A 52 11.23 -13.56 -32.42
C GLU A 52 10.50 -14.35 -31.33
N ASP A 53 10.99 -14.25 -30.10
CA ASP A 53 10.60 -15.07 -28.96
C ASP A 53 9.65 -14.34 -27.99
N ALA A 54 9.56 -13.01 -28.06
CA ALA A 54 8.75 -12.18 -27.17
C ALA A 54 8.17 -10.97 -27.89
N VAL A 55 7.05 -10.42 -27.40
CA VAL A 55 6.45 -9.20 -27.93
C VAL A 55 7.31 -7.99 -27.57
N LEU A 56 7.70 -7.20 -28.57
CA LEU A 56 8.48 -5.97 -28.34
C LEU A 56 7.59 -4.90 -27.67
N LEU A 57 8.06 -4.33 -26.57
CA LEU A 57 7.39 -3.25 -25.86
C LEU A 57 7.65 -1.92 -26.58
N GLU A 58 6.63 -1.37 -27.23
CA GLU A 58 6.72 -0.11 -27.96
C GLU A 58 6.02 1.06 -27.25
N GLY A 59 6.68 2.23 -27.24
CA GLY A 59 6.10 3.49 -26.78
C GLY A 59 5.55 3.43 -25.34
N PRO A 60 4.27 3.81 -25.09
CA PRO A 60 3.67 3.82 -23.76
C PRO A 60 3.17 2.45 -23.32
N GLN A 61 3.42 1.36 -24.05
CA GLN A 61 3.01 0.02 -23.62
C GLN A 61 3.73 -0.38 -22.34
N GLY A 62 3.05 -1.15 -21.50
CA GLY A 62 3.59 -1.63 -20.23
C GLY A 62 3.46 -3.14 -20.15
N TYR A 63 4.44 -3.76 -19.52
CA TYR A 63 4.40 -5.18 -19.18
C TYR A 63 3.89 -5.35 -17.75
N LYS A 64 3.09 -6.38 -17.51
CA LYS A 64 2.57 -6.68 -16.18
C LYS A 64 3.40 -7.80 -15.55
N TYR A 65 4.16 -7.49 -14.51
CA TYR A 65 4.92 -8.46 -13.73
C TYR A 65 4.36 -8.52 -12.30
N LEU A 66 3.92 -9.71 -11.85
CA LEU A 66 3.35 -9.96 -10.51
C LEU A 66 2.25 -8.96 -10.09
N GLY A 67 1.42 -8.54 -11.03
CA GLY A 67 0.33 -7.59 -10.75
C GLY A 67 0.70 -6.11 -10.90
N ILE A 68 1.96 -5.78 -11.11
CA ILE A 68 2.46 -4.41 -11.28
C ILE A 68 2.71 -4.12 -12.76
N THR A 69 2.25 -2.97 -13.24
CA THR A 69 2.52 -2.54 -14.63
C THR A 69 3.81 -1.72 -14.66
N GLU A 70 4.78 -2.20 -15.42
CA GLU A 70 6.09 -1.59 -15.62
C GLU A 70 6.23 -1.13 -17.08
N ASP A 71 6.99 -0.08 -17.34
CA ASP A 71 7.37 0.30 -18.70
C ASP A 71 8.59 -0.48 -19.22
N SER A 72 9.05 -0.15 -20.43
CA SER A 72 10.24 -0.77 -21.04
C SER A 72 11.53 -0.53 -20.26
N SER A 73 11.58 0.45 -19.36
CA SER A 73 12.69 0.71 -18.44
C SER A 73 12.56 -0.02 -17.09
N SER A 74 11.53 -0.87 -16.94
CA SER A 74 11.13 -1.48 -15.67
C SER A 74 10.68 -0.47 -14.60
N ALA A 75 10.34 0.76 -14.97
CA ALA A 75 9.78 1.73 -14.05
C ALA A 75 8.28 1.48 -13.86
N ILE A 76 7.82 1.55 -12.61
CA ILE A 76 6.43 1.27 -12.28
C ILE A 76 5.54 2.44 -12.70
N LYS A 77 4.50 2.17 -13.47
CA LYS A 77 3.54 3.20 -13.92
C LYS A 77 2.57 3.58 -12.82
N ARG A 78 2.35 4.89 -12.66
CA ARG A 78 1.33 5.47 -11.78
C ARG A 78 -0.10 5.00 -12.11
N GLU A 79 -0.34 4.58 -13.35
CA GLU A 79 -1.58 3.93 -13.78
C GLU A 79 -1.96 2.71 -12.91
N THR A 80 -0.97 1.99 -12.36
CA THR A 80 -1.22 0.88 -11.42
C THR A 80 -1.97 1.37 -10.18
N PHE A 81 -1.60 2.55 -9.66
CA PHE A 81 -2.29 3.14 -8.51
C PHE A 81 -3.73 3.50 -8.84
N GLU A 82 -3.98 4.13 -10.00
CA GLU A 82 -5.34 4.50 -10.42
C GLU A 82 -6.25 3.28 -10.57
N LYS A 83 -5.73 2.16 -11.09
CA LYS A 83 -6.46 0.88 -11.16
C LYS A 83 -6.79 0.33 -9.77
N VAL A 84 -5.81 0.33 -8.86
CA VAL A 84 -6.00 -0.12 -7.47
C VAL A 84 -7.03 0.75 -6.75
N LYS A 85 -6.92 2.06 -6.91
CA LYS A 85 -7.86 3.05 -6.39
C LYS A 85 -9.28 2.80 -6.90
N ALA A 86 -9.46 2.69 -8.22
CA ALA A 86 -10.75 2.41 -8.83
C ALA A 86 -11.36 1.10 -8.31
N GLU A 87 -10.55 0.05 -8.16
CA GLU A 87 -10.99 -1.24 -7.61
C GLU A 87 -11.43 -1.13 -6.15
N ILE A 88 -10.68 -0.40 -5.31
CA ILE A 88 -11.05 -0.15 -3.91
C ILE A 88 -12.39 0.59 -3.84
N ILE A 89 -12.54 1.68 -4.61
CA ILE A 89 -13.77 2.48 -4.64
C ILE A 89 -14.96 1.63 -5.14
N SER A 90 -14.78 0.83 -6.19
CA SER A 90 -15.78 -0.10 -6.69
C SER A 90 -16.20 -1.14 -5.64
N ARG A 91 -15.24 -1.73 -4.91
CA ARG A 91 -15.53 -2.65 -3.80
C ARG A 91 -16.30 -1.98 -2.68
N VAL A 92 -15.91 -0.77 -2.29
CA VAL A 92 -16.62 -0.01 -1.25
C VAL A 92 -18.05 0.30 -1.69
N ASP A 93 -18.26 0.80 -2.92
CA ASP A 93 -19.59 1.14 -3.45
C ASP A 93 -20.50 -0.10 -3.48
N ARG A 94 -20.00 -1.26 -3.95
CA ARG A 94 -20.74 -2.53 -3.90
C ARG A 94 -21.08 -2.97 -2.48
N LEU A 95 -20.12 -2.87 -1.54
CA LEU A 95 -20.36 -3.22 -0.14
C LEU A 95 -21.40 -2.31 0.51
N CYS A 96 -21.45 -1.03 0.14
CA CYS A 96 -22.41 -0.06 0.65
C CYS A 96 -23.86 -0.39 0.23
N MET A 97 -24.05 -1.08 -0.89
CA MET A 97 -25.37 -1.52 -1.36
C MET A 97 -25.86 -2.82 -0.71
N THR A 98 -25.01 -3.50 0.06
CA THR A 98 -25.39 -4.76 0.73
C THR A 98 -26.25 -4.49 1.97
N LYS A 99 -26.96 -5.52 2.45
CA LYS A 99 -27.74 -5.45 3.70
C LYS A 99 -26.91 -5.74 4.96
N LEU A 100 -25.59 -5.52 4.91
CA LEU A 100 -24.72 -5.75 6.07
C LEU A 100 -24.99 -4.71 7.16
N ASN A 101 -25.02 -5.14 8.42
CA ASN A 101 -25.04 -4.19 9.53
C ASN A 101 -23.72 -3.40 9.57
N GLY A 102 -23.72 -2.25 10.27
CA GLY A 102 -22.57 -1.37 10.30
C GLY A 102 -21.28 -2.01 10.83
N VAL A 103 -21.36 -3.04 11.67
CA VAL A 103 -20.15 -3.75 12.18
C VAL A 103 -19.55 -4.59 11.06
N ASN A 104 -20.36 -5.43 10.43
CA ASN A 104 -19.93 -6.33 9.36
C ASN A 104 -19.53 -5.56 8.09
N MET A 105 -20.18 -4.45 7.79
CA MET A 105 -19.86 -3.61 6.64
C MET A 105 -18.47 -2.98 6.76
N PHE A 106 -18.12 -2.36 7.89
CA PHE A 106 -16.77 -1.80 8.07
C PHE A 106 -15.70 -2.89 8.12
N ARG A 107 -16.02 -4.06 8.72
CA ARG A 107 -15.12 -5.22 8.65
C ARG A 107 -14.88 -5.64 7.20
N ALA A 108 -15.92 -5.78 6.40
CA ALA A 108 -15.81 -6.13 4.98
C ALA A 108 -15.04 -5.07 4.18
N ILE A 109 -15.26 -3.78 4.42
CA ILE A 109 -14.49 -2.70 3.78
C ILE A 109 -13.00 -2.84 4.13
N ASN A 110 -12.67 -3.05 5.40
CA ASN A 110 -11.28 -3.15 5.86
C ASN A 110 -10.54 -4.38 5.30
N GLU A 111 -11.23 -5.52 5.24
CA GLU A 111 -10.66 -6.82 4.88
C GLU A 111 -10.71 -7.11 3.37
N HIS A 112 -11.72 -6.61 2.66
CA HIS A 112 -11.92 -6.91 1.23
C HIS A 112 -11.56 -5.73 0.31
N ALA A 113 -11.89 -4.50 0.71
CA ALA A 113 -11.62 -3.33 -0.13
C ALA A 113 -10.25 -2.73 0.19
N ILE A 114 -10.04 -2.27 1.42
CA ILE A 114 -8.80 -1.58 1.83
C ILE A 114 -7.59 -2.51 1.71
N SER A 115 -7.74 -3.81 1.95
CA SER A 115 -6.63 -4.76 1.86
C SER A 115 -5.97 -4.83 0.48
N VAL A 116 -6.66 -4.42 -0.59
CA VAL A 116 -6.12 -4.42 -1.96
C VAL A 116 -4.86 -3.58 -2.06
N ILE A 117 -4.80 -2.44 -1.36
CA ILE A 117 -3.63 -1.55 -1.41
C ILE A 117 -2.41 -2.11 -0.66
N ASN A 118 -2.58 -3.10 0.22
CA ASN A 118 -1.51 -3.58 1.10
C ASN A 118 -0.28 -4.02 0.32
N TYR A 119 -0.47 -4.75 -0.80
CA TYR A 119 0.64 -5.20 -1.64
C TYR A 119 1.40 -4.04 -2.30
N HIS A 120 0.69 -2.94 -2.58
CA HIS A 120 1.23 -1.80 -3.33
C HIS A 120 1.92 -0.76 -2.44
N ILE A 121 1.63 -0.74 -1.14
CA ILE A 121 2.30 0.14 -0.17
C ILE A 121 3.79 -0.22 -0.12
N GLY A 122 4.66 0.76 -0.40
CA GLY A 122 6.11 0.60 -0.40
C GLY A 122 6.69 0.10 -1.73
N LEU A 123 5.87 -0.48 -2.61
CA LEU A 123 6.26 -0.75 -4.00
C LEU A 123 6.05 0.48 -4.89
N LEU A 124 4.85 1.06 -4.81
CA LEU A 124 4.53 2.29 -5.52
C LEU A 124 5.14 3.49 -4.80
N LYS A 125 5.70 4.43 -5.57
CA LYS A 125 6.22 5.71 -5.07
C LYS A 125 5.07 6.69 -4.78
N LEU A 126 4.24 6.32 -3.80
CA LEU A 126 3.09 7.11 -3.35
C LEU A 126 3.50 8.06 -2.24
N GLU A 127 2.94 9.26 -2.31
CA GLU A 127 3.11 10.30 -1.30
C GLU A 127 1.94 10.28 -0.29
N PRO A 128 2.09 10.88 0.90
CA PRO A 128 1.02 10.98 1.88
C PRO A 128 -0.31 11.50 1.32
N ALA A 129 -0.24 12.49 0.42
CA ALA A 129 -1.40 13.08 -0.22
C ALA A 129 -2.21 12.06 -1.05
N ASP A 130 -1.56 11.05 -1.64
CA ASP A 130 -2.23 10.00 -2.42
C ASP A 130 -3.10 9.12 -1.51
N TYR A 131 -2.59 8.77 -0.31
CA TYR A 131 -3.34 8.02 0.68
C TYR A 131 -4.50 8.84 1.27
N GLU A 132 -4.26 10.12 1.58
CA GLU A 132 -5.29 11.03 2.07
C GLU A 132 -6.43 11.25 1.06
N SER A 133 -6.09 11.36 -0.23
CA SER A 133 -7.05 11.45 -1.34
C SER A 133 -7.92 10.20 -1.42
N LEU A 134 -7.33 9.01 -1.31
CA LEU A 134 -8.09 7.76 -1.31
C LEU A 134 -9.00 7.64 -0.08
N ASP A 135 -8.53 8.04 1.10
CA ASP A 135 -9.34 8.12 2.32
C ASP A 135 -10.52 9.10 2.17
N LEU A 136 -10.34 10.21 1.44
CA LEU A 136 -11.42 11.15 1.12
C LEU A 136 -12.46 10.52 0.19
N GLU A 137 -12.04 9.85 -0.88
CA GLU A 137 -12.97 9.24 -1.85
C GLU A 137 -13.80 8.11 -1.23
N ILE A 138 -13.18 7.26 -0.39
CA ILE A 138 -13.93 6.26 0.38
C ILE A 138 -15.01 6.93 1.24
N ARG A 139 -14.67 8.03 1.92
CA ARG A 139 -15.65 8.78 2.71
C ARG A 139 -16.77 9.37 1.86
N GLN A 140 -16.47 9.86 0.66
CA GLN A 140 -17.49 10.35 -0.27
C GLN A 140 -18.47 9.24 -0.68
N VAL A 141 -17.99 8.03 -0.95
CA VAL A 141 -18.85 6.87 -1.22
C VAL A 141 -19.75 6.55 -0.01
N LEU A 142 -19.19 6.55 1.21
CA LEU A 142 -19.98 6.31 2.43
C LEU A 142 -21.05 7.39 2.66
N ILE A 143 -20.79 8.64 2.25
CA ILE A 143 -21.75 9.74 2.32
C ILE A 143 -22.85 9.58 1.27
N LYS A 144 -22.48 9.25 0.03
CA LYS A 144 -23.41 8.99 -1.08
C LYS A 144 -24.45 7.92 -0.72
N HIS A 145 -24.03 6.85 -0.03
CA HIS A 145 -24.92 5.77 0.41
C HIS A 145 -25.55 5.99 1.78
N HIS A 146 -25.45 7.20 2.35
CA HIS A 146 -25.99 7.57 3.66
C HIS A 146 -25.51 6.69 4.84
N ILE A 147 -24.38 5.99 4.67
CA ILE A 147 -23.75 5.18 5.72
C ILE A 147 -23.03 6.07 6.72
N HIS A 148 -22.47 7.18 6.27
CA HIS A 148 -21.86 8.22 7.09
C HIS A 148 -22.44 9.57 6.68
N LEU A 149 -22.74 10.43 7.64
CA LEU A 149 -23.29 11.75 7.32
C LEU A 149 -22.15 12.76 7.21
N GLN A 150 -22.24 13.71 6.28
CA GLN A 150 -21.24 14.78 6.14
C GLN A 150 -20.95 15.55 7.45
N PRO A 151 -21.93 15.91 8.30
CA PRO A 151 -21.66 16.59 9.57
C PRO A 151 -21.10 15.65 10.66
N ALA A 152 -21.06 14.33 10.41
CA ALA A 152 -20.55 13.39 11.40
C ALA A 152 -19.02 13.54 11.56
N CYS A 153 -18.53 13.22 12.75
CA CYS A 153 -17.11 13.34 13.05
C CYS A 153 -16.28 12.31 12.26
N LYS A 154 -15.41 12.84 11.39
CA LYS A 154 -14.40 12.10 10.61
C LYS A 154 -13.53 11.24 11.53
N GLU A 155 -13.05 11.81 12.62
CA GLU A 155 -12.07 11.14 13.46
C GLU A 155 -12.66 9.92 14.17
N ARG A 156 -13.94 10.01 14.58
CA ARG A 156 -14.72 8.89 15.13
C ARG A 156 -14.93 7.76 14.10
N LEU A 157 -14.98 8.07 12.80
CA LEU A 157 -15.07 7.05 11.74
C LEU A 157 -13.89 6.08 11.82
N TYR A 158 -12.69 6.63 12.03
CA TYR A 158 -11.42 5.89 12.07
C TYR A 158 -11.07 5.28 13.44
N LEU A 159 -11.74 5.71 14.50
CA LEU A 159 -11.55 5.09 15.82
C LEU A 159 -12.11 3.66 15.88
N PRO A 160 -11.49 2.75 16.65
CA PRO A 160 -12.03 1.43 16.91
C PRO A 160 -13.42 1.47 17.55
N ARG A 161 -14.27 0.48 17.25
CA ARG A 161 -15.62 0.37 17.87
C ARG A 161 -15.58 0.20 19.38
N LYS A 162 -14.59 -0.54 19.90
CA LYS A 162 -14.30 -0.69 21.34
C LYS A 162 -13.93 0.61 22.05
N GLU A 163 -13.75 1.68 21.27
CA GLU A 163 -13.36 3.02 21.68
C GLU A 163 -14.40 4.06 21.17
N LEU A 164 -15.68 3.65 21.12
CA LEU A 164 -16.82 4.45 20.66
C LEU A 164 -16.76 4.94 19.20
N GLY A 165 -15.82 4.43 18.42
CA GLY A 165 -15.66 4.72 16.99
C GLY A 165 -16.53 3.87 16.07
N ARG A 166 -16.29 3.95 14.76
CA ARG A 166 -16.98 3.11 13.74
C ARG A 166 -16.11 1.99 13.18
N GLY A 167 -14.80 2.07 13.36
CA GLY A 167 -13.84 1.02 13.02
C GLY A 167 -13.47 0.95 11.55
N LEU A 168 -13.64 2.02 10.77
CA LEU A 168 -13.02 2.10 9.43
C LEU A 168 -11.51 2.25 9.60
N VAL A 169 -10.70 1.53 8.83
CA VAL A 169 -9.25 1.72 8.86
C VAL A 169 -8.90 2.91 7.97
N SER A 170 -8.09 3.84 8.51
CA SER A 170 -7.47 4.88 7.68
C SER A 170 -6.33 4.28 6.87
N ILE A 171 -6.33 4.55 5.57
CA ILE A 171 -5.30 4.11 4.65
C ILE A 171 -4.00 4.85 4.92
N GLU A 172 -4.07 6.14 5.25
CA GLU A 172 -2.94 6.95 5.71
C GLU A 172 -2.26 6.33 6.95
N HIS A 173 -3.02 6.02 8.00
CA HIS A 173 -2.45 5.37 9.19
C HIS A 173 -1.89 3.96 8.91
N ARG A 174 -2.55 3.22 8.00
CA ARG A 174 -2.09 1.89 7.59
C ARG A 174 -0.80 1.97 6.80
N SER A 175 -0.68 2.90 5.85
CA SER A 175 0.53 3.06 5.03
C SER A 175 1.72 3.44 5.88
N GLU A 176 1.56 4.37 6.83
CA GLU A 176 2.60 4.70 7.82
C GLU A 176 3.14 3.48 8.57
N SER A 177 2.22 2.64 9.07
CA SER A 177 2.58 1.44 9.84
C SER A 177 3.32 0.42 8.97
N MET A 178 2.84 0.21 7.73
CA MET A 178 3.45 -0.73 6.78
C MET A 178 4.82 -0.25 6.29
N LEU A 179 4.96 1.04 5.97
CA LEU A 179 6.22 1.65 5.55
C LEU A 179 7.25 1.62 6.68
N LEU A 180 6.86 1.91 7.93
CA LEU A 180 7.76 1.79 9.08
C LEU A 180 8.26 0.36 9.26
N ASN A 181 7.37 -0.64 9.14
CA ASN A 181 7.76 -2.05 9.21
C ASN A 181 8.72 -2.45 8.08
N MET A 182 8.43 -2.02 6.85
CA MET A 182 9.27 -2.27 5.70
C MET A 182 10.65 -1.65 5.89
N TYR A 183 10.71 -0.37 6.27
CA TYR A 183 11.94 0.34 6.56
C TYR A 183 12.77 -0.36 7.64
N ASN A 184 12.16 -0.67 8.79
CA ASN A 184 12.84 -1.37 9.88
C ASN A 184 13.37 -2.75 9.47
N SER A 185 12.59 -3.50 8.67
CA SER A 185 13.02 -4.81 8.15
C SER A 185 14.23 -4.70 7.22
N LEU A 186 14.22 -3.71 6.32
CA LEU A 186 15.33 -3.43 5.41
C LEU A 186 16.58 -3.00 6.19
N CYS A 187 16.44 -2.07 7.13
CA CYS A 187 17.55 -1.58 7.95
C CYS A 187 18.15 -2.70 8.82
N GLY A 188 17.32 -3.49 9.49
CA GLY A 188 17.78 -4.58 10.38
C GLY A 188 18.57 -5.69 9.67
N SER A 189 18.44 -5.78 8.34
CA SER A 189 19.13 -6.79 7.51
C SER A 189 20.06 -6.17 6.47
N ARG A 190 20.36 -4.87 6.61
CA ARG A 190 21.27 -4.14 5.71
C ARG A 190 22.64 -4.79 5.62
N ASN A 191 23.17 -5.26 6.75
CA ASN A 191 24.51 -5.84 6.82
C ASN A 191 24.55 -7.30 6.34
N SER A 192 23.42 -8.01 6.35
CA SER A 192 23.34 -9.42 5.94
C SER A 192 22.89 -9.61 4.50
N SER A 193 22.28 -8.59 3.86
CA SER A 193 21.78 -8.68 2.48
C SER A 193 22.22 -7.49 1.65
N LEU A 194 23.14 -7.73 0.70
CA LEU A 194 23.57 -6.76 -0.30
C LEU A 194 22.40 -6.18 -1.09
N ARG A 195 21.39 -7.00 -1.41
CA ARG A 195 20.18 -6.57 -2.12
C ARG A 195 19.39 -5.55 -1.29
N ARG A 196 19.17 -5.81 0.00
CA ARG A 196 18.43 -4.88 0.87
C ARG A 196 19.21 -3.59 1.11
N ALA A 197 20.53 -3.68 1.23
CA ALA A 197 21.39 -2.50 1.30
C ALA A 197 21.31 -1.64 0.02
N ALA A 198 21.31 -2.27 -1.16
CA ALA A 198 21.16 -1.57 -2.43
C ALA A 198 19.79 -0.90 -2.57
N ILE A 199 18.71 -1.58 -2.18
CA ILE A 199 17.35 -1.00 -2.15
C ILE A 199 17.35 0.26 -1.29
N LEU A 200 17.81 0.17 -0.04
CA LEU A 200 17.86 1.33 0.86
C LEU A 200 18.65 2.51 0.26
N LYS A 201 19.80 2.23 -0.35
CA LYS A 201 20.61 3.27 -1.00
C LYS A 201 19.82 4.00 -2.09
N VAL A 202 19.11 3.27 -2.95
CA VAL A 202 18.27 3.88 -4.01
C VAL A 202 17.11 4.67 -3.42
N GLU A 203 16.45 4.16 -2.37
CA GLU A 203 15.37 4.89 -1.68
C GLU A 203 15.88 6.19 -1.02
N GLU A 204 17.08 6.18 -0.45
CA GLU A 204 17.74 7.33 0.15
C GLU A 204 18.14 8.38 -0.92
N GLU A 205 18.72 7.94 -2.04
CA GLU A 205 19.12 8.80 -3.17
C GLU A 205 17.92 9.48 -3.83
N THR A 206 16.83 8.73 -4.03
CA THR A 206 15.58 9.23 -4.59
C THR A 206 14.75 10.05 -3.60
N LYS A 207 15.16 10.11 -2.33
CA LYS A 207 14.43 10.76 -1.23
C LYS A 207 12.97 10.32 -1.16
N SER A 208 12.71 9.03 -1.41
CA SER A 208 11.36 8.51 -1.42
C SER A 208 10.68 8.64 -0.06
N HIS A 209 9.35 8.60 -0.05
CA HIS A 209 8.60 8.61 1.20
C HIS A 209 9.00 7.46 2.16
N LEU A 210 9.38 6.29 1.63
CA LEU A 210 9.86 5.17 2.44
C LEU A 210 11.17 5.51 3.18
N SER A 211 12.14 6.18 2.54
CA SER A 211 13.40 6.55 3.21
C SER A 211 13.19 7.68 4.22
N GLN A 212 12.21 8.55 3.97
CA GLN A 212 11.86 9.67 4.84
C GLN A 212 10.87 9.31 5.97
N ILE A 213 10.36 8.08 6.02
CA ILE A 213 9.25 7.68 6.90
C ILE A 213 9.51 8.03 8.36
N LEU A 214 10.73 7.81 8.87
CA LEU A 214 11.07 8.13 10.25
C LEU A 214 10.96 9.63 10.51
N GLY A 215 11.57 10.46 9.66
CA GLY A 215 11.50 11.92 9.78
C GLY A 215 10.07 12.44 9.67
N TYR A 216 9.30 11.90 8.72
CA TYR A 216 7.89 12.21 8.53
C TYR A 216 7.07 11.92 9.79
N LEU A 217 7.19 10.72 10.35
CA LEU A 217 6.46 10.31 11.55
C LEU A 217 6.86 11.13 12.79
N LYS A 218 8.16 11.44 12.95
CA LYS A 218 8.65 12.31 14.03
C LYS A 218 8.01 13.70 13.96
N THR A 219 8.01 14.32 12.79
CA THR A 219 7.41 15.65 12.58
C THR A 219 5.90 15.62 12.77
N LYS A 220 5.22 14.61 12.21
CA LYS A 220 3.75 14.53 12.23
C LYS A 220 3.17 14.27 13.61
N TYR A 221 3.84 13.47 14.43
CA TYR A 221 3.35 13.04 15.74
C TYR A 221 4.15 13.62 16.91
N GLY A 222 5.20 14.41 16.66
CA GLY A 222 6.06 14.98 17.71
C GLY A 222 6.87 13.92 18.46
N LEU A 223 7.39 12.91 17.76
CA LEU A 223 8.12 11.79 18.36
C LEU A 223 9.62 12.07 18.38
N GLU A 224 10.24 12.03 19.55
CA GLU A 224 11.69 12.26 19.70
C GLU A 224 12.51 10.97 19.79
N SER A 225 11.90 9.88 20.25
CA SER A 225 12.54 8.59 20.50
C SER A 225 12.43 7.61 19.32
N ILE A 226 13.00 6.41 19.49
CA ILE A 226 12.90 5.31 18.53
C ILE A 226 11.41 4.96 18.34
N ILE A 227 10.94 5.01 17.10
CA ILE A 227 9.54 4.78 16.78
C ILE A 227 9.29 3.26 16.72
N THR A 228 8.60 2.76 17.73
CA THR A 228 8.06 1.38 17.71
C THR A 228 6.66 1.36 17.09
N GLN A 229 6.23 0.20 16.58
CA GLN A 229 4.87 0.05 16.04
C GLN A 229 3.79 0.36 17.08
N LYS A 230 4.00 -0.06 18.32
CA LYS A 230 3.06 0.22 19.41
C LYS A 230 2.92 1.73 19.64
N MET A 231 4.04 2.45 19.70
CA MET A 231 4.05 3.91 19.88
C MET A 231 3.39 4.63 18.70
N LEU A 232 3.62 4.18 17.47
CA LEU A 232 2.97 4.76 16.28
C LEU A 232 1.44 4.61 16.37
N LEU A 233 0.95 3.41 16.67
CA LEU A 233 -0.49 3.15 16.81
C LEU A 233 -1.12 3.98 17.93
N GLU A 234 -0.42 4.14 19.06
CA GLU A 234 -0.87 4.98 20.17
C GLU A 234 -0.89 6.47 19.78
N SER A 235 0.10 6.93 19.01
CA SER A 235 0.20 8.31 18.55
C SER A 235 -0.87 8.67 17.51
N GLN A 236 -1.11 7.77 16.55
CA GLN A 236 -2.21 7.89 15.57
C GLN A 236 -3.57 8.02 16.27
N LYS A 237 -3.83 7.16 17.27
CA LYS A 237 -5.04 7.26 18.08
C LYS A 237 -5.08 8.55 18.89
N GLY A 238 -3.97 8.92 19.54
CA GLY A 238 -3.85 10.14 20.32
C GLY A 238 -4.22 11.38 19.50
N LYS A 239 -3.73 11.45 18.25
CA LYS A 239 -4.09 12.51 17.30
C LYS A 239 -5.60 12.56 17.03
N LEU A 240 -6.22 11.43 16.70
CA LEU A 240 -7.68 11.35 16.51
C LEU A 240 -8.44 11.82 17.76
N TYR A 241 -8.03 11.39 18.95
CA TYR A 241 -8.66 11.83 20.20
C TYR A 241 -8.54 13.34 20.42
N ASN A 242 -7.36 13.92 20.19
CA ASN A 242 -7.14 15.35 20.36
C ASN A 242 -8.03 16.16 19.43
N GLU A 243 -8.15 15.74 18.17
CA GLU A 243 -9.04 16.36 17.19
C GLU A 243 -10.53 16.23 17.60
N ILE A 244 -10.96 15.06 18.12
CA ILE A 244 -12.34 14.86 18.59
C ILE A 244 -12.67 15.73 19.80
N LYS A 245 -11.74 15.89 20.74
CA LYS A 245 -11.92 16.71 21.96
C LYS A 245 -12.21 18.17 21.63
N MET A 246 -11.74 18.66 20.47
CA MET A 246 -12.00 20.01 19.98
C MET A 246 -13.38 20.16 19.29
N ARG A 247 -14.09 19.06 18.98
CA ARG A 247 -15.41 19.12 18.33
C ARG A 247 -16.52 19.47 19.34
N THR A 248 -17.47 20.32 18.94
CA THR A 248 -18.56 20.80 19.81
C THR A 248 -19.43 19.69 20.40
N ASN A 249 -19.88 18.74 19.55
CA ASN A 249 -20.82 17.70 19.97
C ASN A 249 -20.11 16.48 20.57
N HIS A 250 -19.15 15.91 19.84
CA HIS A 250 -18.44 14.72 20.29
C HIS A 250 -17.39 15.01 21.37
N GLY A 251 -16.85 16.23 21.45
CA GLY A 251 -15.84 16.57 22.45
C GLY A 251 -16.34 16.41 23.88
N LYS A 252 -17.63 16.64 24.16
CA LYS A 252 -18.21 16.42 25.51
C LYS A 252 -18.08 14.96 25.96
N LEU A 253 -18.44 14.02 25.08
CA LEU A 253 -18.35 12.58 25.35
C LEU A 253 -16.90 12.13 25.55
N PHE A 254 -15.99 12.59 24.69
CA PHE A 254 -14.59 12.16 24.71
C PHE A 254 -13.73 12.88 25.76
N LYS A 255 -14.18 14.03 26.30
CA LYS A 255 -13.59 14.65 27.50
C LYS A 255 -13.94 13.87 28.77
N ALA A 256 -15.14 13.30 28.85
CA ALA A 256 -15.58 12.50 30.00
C ALA A 256 -14.81 11.18 30.17
N ARG A 257 -14.06 10.74 29.15
CA ARG A 257 -13.17 9.56 29.24
C ARG A 257 -12.19 9.64 30.40
N ASP A 258 -11.64 10.83 30.66
CA ASP A 258 -10.58 11.00 31.65
C ASP A 258 -11.16 10.95 33.09
N HIS A 259 -12.47 10.74 33.22
CA HIS A 259 -13.16 10.56 34.50
C HIS A 259 -13.13 9.08 34.93
N GLU A 260 -12.75 8.84 36.18
CA GLU A 260 -12.53 7.50 36.76
C GLU A 260 -13.76 6.55 36.71
N LEU A 261 -14.96 7.09 36.55
CA LEU A 261 -16.23 6.34 36.55
C LEU A 261 -16.68 5.94 35.13
N VAL A 262 -16.00 6.41 34.07
CA VAL A 262 -16.41 6.22 32.69
C VAL A 262 -15.65 5.06 32.05
N SER A 263 -16.30 3.92 31.91
CA SER A 263 -15.75 2.78 31.16
C SER A 263 -16.11 2.87 29.68
N ILE A 264 -15.15 3.31 28.85
CA ILE A 264 -15.33 3.30 27.38
C ILE A 264 -15.67 1.88 26.88
N LYS A 265 -14.97 0.86 27.40
CA LYS A 265 -15.15 -0.52 26.97
C LYS A 265 -16.54 -1.05 27.35
N GLY A 266 -17.04 -0.69 28.53
CA GLY A 266 -18.40 -1.03 28.97
C GLY A 266 -19.49 -0.31 28.18
N SER A 267 -19.21 0.91 27.70
CA SER A 267 -20.15 1.72 26.90
C SER A 267 -20.10 1.44 25.39
N SER A 268 -19.21 0.56 24.94
CA SER A 268 -18.98 0.27 23.50
C SER A 268 -19.68 -1.00 23.01
N THR A 269 -20.68 -1.51 23.73
CA THR A 269 -21.51 -2.68 23.35
C THR A 269 -22.28 -2.43 22.06
#